data_AF-A0A257A4D8-F1
#
_entry.id   AF-A0A257A4D8-F1
#
_cell.length_a   1.000
_cell.length_b   1.000
_cell.length_c   1.000
_cell.angle_alpha   90.00
_cell.angle_beta   90.00
_cell.angle_gamma   90.00
#
_symmetry.space_group_name_H-M   'P 1'
#
loop_
_entity.id
_entity.type
_entity.pdbx_description
1 polymer ?
#
loop_
_entity_poly.entity_id
_entity_poly.type
_entity_poly.pdbx_seq_one_letter_code
_entity_poly.pdbx_strand_id
1 'polypeptide(L)'
;YLKLASVTNTKENLIKAIEAYKEALKVRTIETHPDGYATTQNNLGTAYLKLASVTNTKENLIKAIEAYKEALKVNPVKYFLLQKALGDAYYRLSLLENDENISKALGAYQKFLEIETELGAYMHLQQMCAEVKNKIKMIMEKEKRC
;
A
#
# COMPACT_ATOMS: atom_id res chain seq x y z
N TYR A 1 -20.66 -23.34 2.95
CA TYR A 1 -19.75 -23.60 4.08
C TYR A 1 -18.25 -23.40 3.76
N LEU A 2 -17.70 -23.92 2.66
CA LEU A 2 -16.26 -23.78 2.32
C LEU A 2 -15.76 -22.34 2.14
N LYS A 3 -16.55 -21.46 1.51
CA LYS A 3 -16.15 -20.05 1.25
C LYS A 3 -16.12 -19.19 2.51
N LEU A 4 -16.95 -19.49 3.51
CA LEU A 4 -16.95 -18.77 4.79
C LEU A 4 -15.73 -19.20 5.61
N ALA A 5 -15.47 -20.51 5.70
CA ALA A 5 -14.31 -21.06 6.39
C ALA A 5 -12.98 -20.58 5.79
N SER A 6 -12.87 -20.49 4.46
CA SER A 6 -11.65 -19.97 3.81
C SER A 6 -11.41 -18.49 4.10
N VAL A 7 -12.46 -17.67 4.13
CA VAL A 7 -12.37 -16.23 4.47
C VAL A 7 -12.05 -16.06 5.96
N THR A 8 -12.66 -16.82 6.85
CA THR A 8 -12.36 -16.80 8.29
C THR A 8 -10.90 -17.19 8.56
N ASN A 9 -10.44 -18.29 7.96
CA ASN A 9 -9.04 -18.71 8.06
C ASN A 9 -8.08 -17.64 7.50
N THR A 10 -8.44 -16.99 6.41
CA THR A 10 -7.64 -15.90 5.83
C THR A 10 -7.57 -14.70 6.77
N LYS A 11 -8.70 -14.30 7.38
CA LYS A 11 -8.76 -13.19 8.35
C LYS A 11 -7.87 -13.48 9.57
N GLU A 12 -7.98 -14.66 10.15
CA GLU A 12 -7.19 -15.05 11.32
C GLU A 12 -5.69 -15.08 11.02
N ASN A 13 -5.31 -15.62 9.85
CA ASN A 13 -3.92 -15.62 9.41
C ASN A 13 -3.37 -14.20 9.22
N LEU A 14 -4.17 -13.27 8.69
CA LEU A 14 -3.78 -11.86 8.55
C LEU A 14 -3.58 -11.19 9.92
N ILE A 15 -4.46 -11.46 10.90
CA ILE A 15 -4.33 -10.92 12.26
C ILE A 15 -3.04 -11.42 12.92
N LYS A 16 -2.77 -12.74 12.86
CA LYS A 16 -1.53 -13.33 13.38
C LYS A 16 -0.27 -12.75 12.71
N ALA A 17 -0.32 -12.54 11.40
CA ALA A 17 0.79 -11.91 10.67
C ALA A 17 1.02 -10.46 11.15
N ILE A 18 -0.05 -9.68 11.32
CA ILE A 18 0.02 -8.31 11.86
C ILE A 18 0.66 -8.30 13.25
N GLU A 19 0.26 -9.21 14.14
CA GLU A 19 0.84 -9.34 15.48
C GLU A 19 2.34 -9.68 15.41
N ALA A 20 2.72 -10.67 14.61
CA ALA A 20 4.12 -11.05 14.42
C ALA A 20 4.98 -9.89 13.88
N TYR A 21 4.47 -9.12 12.92
CA TYR A 21 5.17 -7.94 12.40
C TYR A 21 5.28 -6.83 13.44
N LYS A 22 4.24 -6.59 14.25
CA LYS A 22 4.31 -5.62 15.36
C LYS A 22 5.37 -6.01 16.39
N GLU A 23 5.45 -7.28 16.77
CA GLU A 23 6.50 -7.76 17.68
C GLU A 23 7.89 -7.62 17.05
N ALA A 24 8.04 -7.94 15.76
CA ALA A 24 9.30 -7.75 15.05
C ALA A 24 9.74 -6.27 15.02
N LEU A 25 8.81 -5.32 14.92
CA LEU A 25 9.10 -3.87 14.95
C LEU A 25 9.51 -3.34 16.33
N LYS A 26 9.29 -4.10 17.41
CA LYS A 26 9.85 -3.75 18.73
C LYS A 26 11.36 -4.00 18.80
N VAL A 27 11.87 -4.93 17.99
CA VAL A 27 13.29 -5.31 17.95
C VAL A 27 14.01 -4.65 16.78
N ARG A 28 13.37 -4.62 15.60
CA ARG A 28 13.89 -3.99 14.40
C ARG A 28 13.42 -2.55 14.38
N THR A 29 14.29 -1.63 14.76
CA THR A 29 14.02 -0.18 14.67
C THR A 29 14.69 0.41 13.44
N ILE A 30 14.31 1.64 13.09
CA ILE A 30 14.92 2.36 11.96
C ILE A 30 16.42 2.61 12.19
N GLU A 31 16.85 2.77 13.44
CA GLU A 31 18.25 3.03 13.82
C GLU A 31 19.10 1.75 13.84
N THR A 32 18.53 0.66 14.34
CA THR A 32 19.29 -0.58 14.59
C THR A 32 19.28 -1.51 13.38
N HIS A 33 18.18 -1.55 12.64
CA HIS A 33 17.97 -2.47 11.53
C HIS A 33 17.13 -1.81 10.42
N PRO A 34 17.62 -0.73 9.77
CA PRO A 34 16.83 0.09 8.84
C PRO A 34 16.13 -0.72 7.74
N ASP A 35 16.87 -1.60 7.06
CA ASP A 35 16.31 -2.45 6.00
C ASP A 35 15.31 -3.49 6.53
N GLY A 36 15.58 -4.03 7.72
CA GLY A 36 14.69 -4.96 8.41
C GLY A 36 13.40 -4.29 8.86
N TYR A 37 13.50 -3.06 9.37
CA TYR A 37 12.37 -2.21 9.74
C TYR A 37 11.50 -1.91 8.51
N ALA A 38 12.08 -1.40 7.41
CA ALA A 38 11.32 -1.07 6.22
C ALA A 38 10.63 -2.29 5.58
N THR A 39 11.32 -3.42 5.53
CA THR A 39 10.73 -4.68 5.03
C THR A 39 9.59 -5.15 5.92
N THR A 40 9.74 -5.04 7.23
CA THR A 40 8.69 -5.42 8.18
C THR A 40 7.48 -4.49 8.07
N GLN A 41 7.71 -3.18 7.94
CA GLN A 41 6.68 -2.17 7.70
C GLN A 41 5.94 -2.38 6.37
N ASN A 42 6.63 -2.71 5.28
CA ASN A 42 6.00 -3.09 4.01
C ASN A 42 5.05 -4.28 4.19
N ASN A 43 5.52 -5.35 4.83
CA ASN A 43 4.71 -6.55 5.06
C ASN A 43 3.51 -6.26 5.96
N LEU A 44 3.70 -5.44 6.99
CA LEU A 44 2.63 -4.98 7.87
C LEU A 44 1.58 -4.19 7.08
N GLY A 45 1.99 -3.25 6.24
CA GLY A 45 1.09 -2.48 5.39
C GLY A 45 0.29 -3.36 4.43
N THR A 46 0.94 -4.35 3.83
CA THR A 46 0.29 -5.32 2.94
C THR A 46 -0.72 -6.21 3.67
N ALA A 47 -0.42 -6.64 4.89
CA ALA A 47 -1.34 -7.40 5.71
C ALA A 47 -2.59 -6.57 6.07
N TYR A 48 -2.42 -5.30 6.46
CA TYR A 48 -3.53 -4.39 6.70
C TYR A 48 -4.33 -4.09 5.43
N LEU A 49 -3.69 -3.88 4.29
CA LEU A 49 -4.37 -3.63 3.01
C LEU A 49 -5.27 -4.80 2.60
N LYS A 50 -4.81 -6.04 2.84
CA LYS A 50 -5.62 -7.25 2.64
C LYS A 50 -6.75 -7.36 3.66
N LEU A 51 -6.48 -7.07 4.93
CA LEU A 51 -7.48 -7.12 5.99
C LEU A 51 -8.59 -6.08 5.78
N ALA A 52 -8.27 -4.91 5.21
CA ALA A 52 -9.24 -3.89 4.83
C ALA A 52 -10.27 -4.40 3.81
N SER A 53 -9.95 -5.40 2.99
CA SER A 53 -10.92 -6.01 2.07
C SER A 53 -11.89 -6.97 2.76
N VAL A 54 -11.65 -7.29 4.03
CA VAL A 54 -12.42 -8.27 4.81
C VAL A 54 -13.19 -7.60 5.95
N THR A 55 -12.58 -6.63 6.64
CA THR A 55 -13.18 -5.99 7.82
C THR A 55 -12.49 -4.65 8.14
N ASN A 56 -13.15 -3.81 8.95
CA ASN A 56 -12.64 -2.53 9.45
C ASN A 56 -11.91 -1.71 8.36
N THR A 57 -12.54 -1.62 7.18
CA THR A 57 -11.91 -1.18 5.92
C THR A 57 -11.13 0.11 6.08
N LYS A 58 -11.78 1.17 6.57
CA LYS A 58 -11.17 2.49 6.77
C LYS A 58 -9.95 2.43 7.69
N GLU A 59 -10.12 1.85 8.88
CA GLU A 59 -9.05 1.80 9.89
C GLU A 59 -7.84 1.00 9.40
N ASN A 60 -8.08 -0.12 8.71
CA ASN A 60 -7.04 -0.93 8.13
C ASN A 60 -6.34 -0.23 6.95
N LEU A 61 -7.06 0.56 6.15
CA LEU A 61 -6.43 1.38 5.10
C LEU A 61 -5.50 2.44 5.69
N ILE A 62 -5.92 3.13 6.76
CA ILE A 62 -5.08 4.13 7.45
C ILE A 62 -3.81 3.47 7.99
N LYS A 63 -3.94 2.33 8.69
CA LYS A 63 -2.78 1.57 9.20
C LYS A 63 -1.86 1.07 8.09
N ALA A 64 -2.41 0.69 6.94
CA ALA A 64 -1.60 0.32 5.77
C ALA A 64 -0.78 1.51 5.25
N ILE A 65 -1.42 2.68 5.11
CA ILE A 65 -0.78 3.92 4.67
C ILE A 65 0.36 4.32 5.62
N GLU A 66 0.13 4.27 6.93
CA GLU A 66 1.15 4.57 7.95
C GLU A 66 2.36 3.64 7.82
N ALA A 67 2.13 2.33 7.74
CA ALA A 67 3.22 1.36 7.60
C ALA A 67 4.02 1.56 6.31
N TYR A 68 3.36 1.81 5.17
CA TYR A 68 4.07 2.10 3.92
C TYR A 68 4.89 3.40 3.99
N LYS A 69 4.37 4.45 4.65
CA LYS A 69 5.13 5.69 4.88
C LYS A 69 6.37 5.44 5.73
N GLU A 70 6.25 4.65 6.80
CA GLU A 70 7.39 4.28 7.64
C GLU A 70 8.48 3.53 6.86
N ALA A 71 8.09 2.59 6.00
CA ALA A 71 9.06 1.90 5.14
C ALA A 71 9.77 2.86 4.16
N LEU A 72 9.02 3.81 3.58
CA LEU A 72 9.57 4.81 2.67
C LEU A 72 10.52 5.81 3.34
N LYS A 73 10.41 6.05 4.67
CA LYS A 73 11.37 6.91 5.40
C LYS A 73 12.80 6.37 5.37
N VAL A 74 12.96 5.05 5.30
CA VAL A 74 14.28 4.41 5.32
C VAL A 74 15.02 4.62 4.00
N ASN A 75 14.38 4.28 2.89
CA ASN A 75 14.96 4.48 1.57
C ASN A 75 13.85 4.60 0.50
N PRO A 76 13.43 5.83 0.16
CA PRO A 76 12.34 6.08 -0.78
C PRO A 76 12.56 5.47 -2.17
N VAL A 77 13.81 5.43 -2.64
CA VAL A 77 14.17 4.92 -3.98
C VAL A 77 14.13 3.39 -3.98
N LYS A 78 14.70 2.73 -2.97
CA LYS A 78 14.67 1.26 -2.84
C LYS A 78 13.25 0.73 -2.68
N TYR A 79 12.41 1.42 -1.93
CA TYR A 79 11.04 1.01 -1.63
C TYR A 79 9.99 1.73 -2.49
N PHE A 80 10.37 2.25 -3.67
CA PHE A 80 9.47 3.05 -4.52
C PHE A 80 8.20 2.31 -4.96
N LEU A 81 8.23 0.97 -5.06
CA LEU A 81 7.05 0.15 -5.34
C LEU A 81 5.91 0.37 -4.31
N LEU A 82 6.25 0.80 -3.09
CA LEU A 82 5.27 1.16 -2.07
C LEU A 82 4.47 2.41 -2.43
N GLN A 83 4.95 3.27 -3.32
CA GLN A 83 4.18 4.41 -3.83
C GLN A 83 2.93 3.94 -4.57
N LYS A 84 3.02 2.85 -5.33
CA LYS A 84 1.86 2.21 -5.97
C LYS A 84 0.89 1.65 -4.94
N ALA A 85 1.39 0.99 -3.89
CA ALA A 85 0.57 0.46 -2.80
C ALA A 85 -0.11 1.58 -1.97
N LEU A 86 0.58 2.69 -1.74
CA LEU A 86 0.01 3.90 -1.15
C LEU A 86 -1.10 4.48 -2.03
N GLY A 87 -0.87 4.59 -3.34
CA GLY A 87 -1.90 5.03 -4.28
C GLY A 87 -3.15 4.16 -4.23
N ASP A 88 -2.98 2.84 -4.18
CA ASP A 88 -4.09 1.89 -4.03
C ASP A 88 -4.86 2.09 -2.72
N ALA A 89 -4.13 2.30 -1.61
CA ALA A 89 -4.73 2.50 -0.30
C ALA A 89 -5.49 3.83 -0.18
N TYR A 90 -4.89 4.93 -0.66
CA TYR A 90 -5.54 6.24 -0.71
C TYR A 90 -6.75 6.23 -1.63
N TYR A 91 -6.66 5.60 -2.80
CA TYR A 91 -7.81 5.48 -3.71
C TYR A 91 -8.96 4.72 -3.06
N ARG A 92 -8.67 3.61 -2.36
CA ARG A 92 -9.72 2.88 -1.63
C ARG A 92 -10.31 3.71 -0.49
N LEU A 93 -9.49 4.52 0.18
CA LEU A 93 -9.94 5.40 1.25
C LEU A 93 -10.80 6.56 0.71
N SER A 94 -10.47 7.10 -0.47
CA SER A 94 -11.26 8.15 -1.11
C SER A 94 -12.66 7.69 -1.52
N LEU A 95 -12.83 6.40 -1.83
CA LEU A 95 -14.14 5.81 -2.07
C LEU A 95 -15.00 5.72 -0.79
N LEU A 96 -14.39 5.82 0.39
CA LEU A 96 -15.08 5.83 1.68
C LEU A 96 -15.32 7.25 2.19
N GLU A 97 -14.35 8.15 2.03
CA GLU A 97 -14.37 9.51 2.58
C GLU A 97 -13.59 10.50 1.70
N ASN A 98 -14.25 11.60 1.32
CA ASN A 98 -13.82 12.87 0.68
C ASN A 98 -12.59 12.93 -0.27
N ASP A 99 -12.62 13.92 -1.16
CA ASP A 99 -11.74 14.08 -2.33
C ASP A 99 -10.23 14.25 -2.04
N GLU A 100 -9.80 14.71 -0.86
CA GLU A 100 -8.37 14.95 -0.59
C GLU A 100 -7.53 13.66 -0.75
N ASN A 101 -8.13 12.50 -0.46
CA ASN A 101 -7.48 11.21 -0.65
C ASN A 101 -7.26 10.86 -2.13
N ILE A 102 -8.09 11.40 -3.04
CA ILE A 102 -7.91 11.22 -4.49
C ILE A 102 -6.62 11.91 -4.95
N SER A 103 -6.41 13.17 -4.54
CA SER A 103 -5.17 13.90 -4.86
C SER A 103 -3.93 13.18 -4.29
N LYS A 104 -4.03 12.65 -3.07
CA LYS A 104 -2.95 11.83 -2.46
C LYS A 104 -2.69 10.54 -3.25
N ALA A 105 -3.74 9.89 -3.76
CA ALA A 105 -3.61 8.69 -4.58
C ALA A 105 -2.91 9.01 -5.91
N LEU A 106 -3.33 10.07 -6.60
CA LEU A 106 -2.71 10.52 -7.85
C LEU A 106 -1.24 10.87 -7.66
N GLY A 107 -0.90 11.64 -6.61
CA GLY A 107 0.49 11.98 -6.30
C GLY A 107 1.36 10.76 -6.03
N ALA A 108 0.85 9.75 -5.30
CA ALA A 108 1.58 8.52 -5.04
C ALA A 108 1.80 7.71 -6.34
N TYR A 109 0.80 7.60 -7.20
CA TYR A 109 0.94 6.93 -8.49
C TYR A 109 1.90 7.66 -9.44
N GLN A 110 1.85 8.99 -9.50
CA GLN A 110 2.77 9.79 -10.30
C GLN A 110 4.22 9.60 -9.83
N LYS A 111 4.45 9.66 -8.51
CA LYS A 111 5.76 9.41 -7.92
C LYS A 111 6.31 8.02 -8.22
N PHE A 112 5.44 7.00 -8.27
CA PHE A 112 5.84 5.66 -8.72
C PHE A 112 6.36 5.67 -10.17
N LEU A 113 5.63 6.31 -11.09
CA LEU A 113 5.99 6.37 -12.51
C LEU A 113 7.25 7.23 -12.75
N GLU A 114 7.42 8.31 -12.01
CA GLU A 114 8.59 9.19 -12.06
C GLU A 114 9.85 8.42 -11.69
N ILE A 115 9.87 7.78 -10.52
CA ILE A 115 11.03 7.00 -10.05
C ILE A 115 11.32 5.82 -10.99
N GLU A 116 10.28 5.14 -11.52
CA GLU A 116 10.49 4.06 -12.49
C GLU A 116 11.14 4.56 -13.79
N THR A 117 10.76 5.76 -14.26
CA THR A 117 11.37 6.38 -15.43
C THR A 117 12.83 6.75 -15.16
N GLU A 118 13.14 7.26 -13.97
CA GLU A 118 14.51 7.62 -13.55
C GLU A 118 15.44 6.41 -13.38
N LEU A 119 14.94 5.31 -12.79
CA LEU A 119 15.72 4.09 -12.57
C LEU A 119 15.96 3.28 -13.85
N GLY A 120 15.22 3.60 -14.92
CA GLY A 120 15.26 2.89 -16.19
C GLY A 120 14.25 1.74 -16.24
N ALA A 121 13.62 1.59 -17.40
CA ALA A 121 12.51 0.66 -17.63
C ALA A 121 12.91 -0.79 -17.31
N TYR A 122 12.58 -1.25 -16.11
CA TYR A 122 12.63 -2.66 -15.80
C TYR A 122 11.52 -3.35 -16.57
N MET A 123 11.87 -4.25 -17.48
CA MET A 123 10.91 -5.00 -18.31
C MET A 123 9.81 -5.68 -17.47
N HIS A 124 10.13 -6.06 -16.23
CA HIS A 124 9.19 -6.68 -15.29
C HIS A 124 8.14 -5.71 -14.69
N LEU A 125 8.32 -4.40 -14.81
CA LEU A 125 7.38 -3.39 -14.29
C LEU A 125 6.43 -2.82 -15.35
N GLN A 126 6.60 -3.15 -16.64
CA GLN A 126 5.76 -2.62 -17.72
C GLN A 126 4.26 -2.85 -17.47
N GLN A 127 3.89 -4.04 -16.99
CA GLN A 127 2.52 -4.35 -16.62
C GLN A 127 2.02 -3.47 -15.46
N MET A 128 2.82 -3.32 -14.40
CA MET A 128 2.47 -2.48 -13.26
C MET A 128 2.32 -1.00 -13.66
N CYS A 129 3.22 -0.49 -14.51
CA CYS A 129 3.13 0.87 -15.04
C CYS A 129 1.86 1.07 -15.88
N ALA A 130 1.48 0.08 -16.70
CA ALA A 130 0.24 0.12 -17.45
C ALA A 130 -0.99 0.14 -16.54
N GLU A 131 -1.01 -0.70 -15.50
CA GLU A 131 -2.07 -0.70 -14.48
C GLU A 131 -2.22 0.66 -13.78
N VAL A 132 -1.09 1.25 -13.36
CA VAL A 132 -1.07 2.56 -12.70
C VAL A 132 -1.57 3.66 -13.64
N LYS A 133 -1.10 3.69 -14.90
CA LYS A 133 -1.57 4.65 -15.91
C LYS A 133 -3.08 4.54 -16.16
N ASN A 134 -3.59 3.31 -16.23
CA ASN A 134 -5.03 3.07 -16.39
C ASN A 134 -5.84 3.57 -15.18
N LYS A 135 -5.34 3.36 -13.95
CA LYS A 135 -5.99 3.87 -12.74
C LYS A 135 -6.00 5.41 -12.71
N ILE A 136 -4.89 6.06 -13.02
CA ILE A 136 -4.82 7.52 -13.12
C ILE A 136 -5.86 8.02 -14.13
N LYS A 137 -5.90 7.45 -15.34
CA LYS A 137 -6.86 7.83 -16.38
C LYS A 137 -8.31 7.70 -15.88
N MET A 138 -8.65 6.57 -15.26
CA MET A 138 -9.99 6.33 -14.71
C MET A 138 -10.36 7.35 -13.61
N ILE A 139 -9.42 7.71 -12.74
CA ILE A 139 -9.64 8.71 -11.68
C ILE A 139 -9.93 10.09 -12.31
N MET A 140 -9.07 10.54 -13.22
CA MET A 140 -9.21 11.83 -13.90
C MET A 140 -10.51 11.92 -14.72
N GLU A 141 -10.94 10.82 -15.34
CA GLU A 141 -12.21 10.77 -16.09
C GLU A 141 -13.44 10.86 -15.18
N LYS A 142 -13.37 10.33 -13.96
CA LYS A 142 -14.44 10.47 -12.97
C LYS A 142 -14.54 11.90 -12.46
N GLU A 143 -13.40 12.54 -12.16
CA GLU A 143 -13.37 13.95 -11.71
C GLU A 143 -13.95 14.91 -12.75
N LYS A 144 -13.69 14.68 -14.05
CA LYS A 144 -14.26 15.51 -15.14
C LYS A 144 -15.79 15.38 -15.30
N ARG A 145 -16.41 14.36 -14.71
CA ARG A 145 -17.86 14.10 -14.82
C ARG A 145 -18.66 14.59 -13.59
N CYS A 146 -17.97 15.03 -12.53
CA CYS A 146 -18.58 15.62 -11.33
C CYS A 146 -18.61 17.14 -11.45
#